data_AF-G3WC21-F1
#
_entry.id   AF-G3WC21-F1
#
_cell.length_a   1.000
_cell.length_b   1.000
_cell.length_c   1.000
_cell.angle_alpha   90.00
_cell.angle_beta   90.00
_cell.angle_gamma   90.00
#
_symmetry.space_group_name_H-M   'P 1'
#
loop_
_entity.id
_entity.type
_entity.pdbx_description
1 polymer ?
#
loop_
_entity_poly.entity_id
_entity_poly.type
_entity_poly.pdbx_seq_one_letter_code
_entity_poly.pdbx_strand_id
1 'polypeptide(L)'
;MFSVLADVILLKEKATGFEYLEEFPIRMLAELETLTGREAQHGLFVVTMEYGKNFSGPDKDVFYYDRAVGDVQDAWQSNFLHPVIYYYHCLPTEKEMASRSPGWPLPRPVAIHHIVEDFLTDWTAPIAHILPLRRFLENCLNSDLRSFYAESCFLFALTRQKLPPFCQHGYMNMQGLLGNERLRRHAVESGLMEDFAAMDEQPADWKPGEPRAPDHPPQHAASIREEL
;
A
#
# COMPACT_ATOMS: atom_id res chain seq x y z
N MET A 1 2.61 -13.90 -24.95
CA MET A 1 1.29 -13.36 -24.59
C MET A 1 1.51 -12.37 -23.46
N PHE A 2 1.98 -11.16 -23.79
CA PHE A 2 2.29 -10.12 -22.82
C PHE A 2 1.37 -8.94 -23.08
N SER A 3 1.14 -8.11 -22.06
CA SER A 3 0.23 -6.97 -22.17
C SER A 3 -1.23 -7.36 -22.53
N VAL A 4 -1.66 -8.55 -22.09
CA VAL A 4 -3.05 -9.04 -22.19
C VAL A 4 -3.74 -9.02 -20.82
N LEU A 5 -3.01 -9.49 -19.80
CA LEU A 5 -3.42 -9.51 -18.41
C LEU A 5 -2.61 -8.48 -17.62
N ALA A 6 -3.21 -7.94 -16.57
CA ALA A 6 -2.59 -7.02 -15.64
C ALA A 6 -3.06 -7.27 -14.22
N ASP A 7 -2.24 -6.93 -13.26
CA ASP A 7 -2.68 -6.84 -11.88
C ASP A 7 -3.25 -5.44 -11.64
N VAL A 8 -4.43 -5.37 -11.01
CA VAL A 8 -5.10 -4.11 -10.72
C VAL A 8 -5.14 -3.90 -9.21
N ILE A 9 -4.64 -2.75 -8.76
CA ILE A 9 -4.68 -2.32 -7.36
C ILE A 9 -5.70 -1.19 -7.24
N LEU A 10 -6.87 -1.49 -6.66
CA LEU A 10 -7.92 -0.51 -6.42
C LEU A 10 -7.65 0.22 -5.11
N LEU A 11 -7.59 1.54 -5.15
CA LEU A 11 -7.38 2.34 -3.94
C LEU A 11 -8.67 2.49 -3.15
N LYS A 12 -8.56 2.40 -1.83
CA LYS A 12 -9.65 2.72 -0.90
C LYS A 12 -9.54 4.15 -0.40
N GLU A 13 -10.56 4.58 0.35
CA GLU A 13 -10.70 5.96 0.79
C GLU A 13 -9.40 6.47 1.44
N LYS A 14 -8.93 7.65 1.02
CA LYS A 14 -7.69 8.29 1.52
C LYS A 14 -6.42 7.44 1.34
N ALA A 15 -6.43 6.44 0.46
CA ALA A 15 -5.31 5.52 0.22
C ALA A 15 -4.81 4.81 1.51
N THR A 16 -5.72 4.53 2.44
CA THR A 16 -5.41 3.80 3.69
C THR A 16 -5.51 2.29 3.54
N GLY A 17 -6.12 1.83 2.45
CA GLY A 17 -6.22 0.43 2.07
C GLY A 17 -6.26 0.28 0.56
N PHE A 18 -6.14 -0.96 0.11
CA PHE A 18 -6.23 -1.31 -1.29
C PHE A 18 -6.87 -2.69 -1.44
N GLU A 19 -7.45 -2.94 -2.61
CA GLU A 19 -7.81 -4.28 -3.06
C GLU A 19 -6.94 -4.68 -4.24
N TYR A 20 -6.47 -5.92 -4.22
CA TYR A 20 -5.63 -6.49 -5.27
C TYR A 20 -6.45 -7.45 -6.14
N LEU A 21 -6.34 -7.28 -7.46
CA LEU A 21 -6.93 -8.13 -8.47
C LEU A 21 -5.81 -8.68 -9.35
N GLU A 22 -5.58 -9.98 -9.27
CA GLU A 22 -4.58 -10.66 -10.08
C GLU A 22 -5.13 -10.96 -11.48
N GLU A 23 -4.27 -10.86 -12.48
CA GLU A 23 -4.50 -11.39 -13.83
C GLU A 23 -5.80 -10.88 -14.51
N PHE A 24 -6.15 -9.61 -14.28
CA PHE A 24 -7.33 -8.99 -14.88
C PHE A 24 -7.12 -8.71 -16.39
N PRO A 25 -8.08 -9.06 -17.27
CA PRO A 25 -7.97 -8.77 -18.70
C PRO A 25 -7.94 -7.26 -19.00
N ILE A 26 -6.81 -6.77 -19.51
CA ILE A 26 -6.59 -5.33 -19.73
C ILE A 26 -7.67 -4.72 -20.63
N ARG A 27 -8.16 -5.46 -21.63
CA ARG A 27 -9.20 -4.96 -22.56
C ARG A 27 -10.56 -4.73 -21.90
N MET A 28 -10.79 -5.29 -20.72
CA MET A 28 -12.04 -5.16 -19.96
C MET A 28 -11.93 -4.11 -18.84
N LEU A 29 -10.84 -3.33 -18.80
CA LEU A 29 -10.59 -2.38 -17.69
C LEU A 29 -11.71 -1.35 -17.54
N ALA A 30 -12.32 -0.90 -18.64
CA ALA A 30 -13.45 0.02 -18.60
C ALA A 30 -14.71 -0.58 -17.94
N GLU A 31 -14.84 -1.90 -17.95
CA GLU A 31 -15.98 -2.64 -17.41
C GLU A 31 -15.66 -3.30 -16.06
N LEU A 32 -14.51 -2.98 -15.46
CA LEU A 32 -14.00 -3.64 -14.25
C LEU A 32 -15.02 -3.65 -13.12
N GLU A 33 -15.67 -2.52 -12.84
CA GLU A 33 -16.69 -2.40 -11.80
C GLU A 33 -17.89 -3.31 -12.07
N THR A 34 -18.39 -3.32 -13.30
CA THR A 34 -19.55 -4.15 -13.70
C THR A 34 -19.23 -5.64 -13.62
N LEU A 35 -18.01 -6.04 -14.02
CA LEU A 35 -17.61 -7.45 -14.08
C LEU A 35 -17.21 -8.03 -12.72
N THR A 36 -16.64 -7.20 -11.83
CA THR A 36 -16.10 -7.66 -10.55
C THR A 36 -16.96 -7.26 -9.35
N GLY A 37 -17.84 -6.27 -9.50
CA GLY A 37 -18.58 -5.64 -8.41
C GLY A 37 -17.72 -4.77 -7.49
N ARG A 38 -16.46 -4.49 -7.86
CA ARG A 38 -15.50 -3.76 -7.03
C ARG A 38 -15.30 -2.34 -7.52
N GLU A 39 -15.54 -1.39 -6.64
CA GLU A 39 -15.48 0.05 -6.93
C GLU A 39 -14.05 0.59 -7.03
N ALA A 40 -13.83 1.47 -8.00
CA ALA A 40 -12.57 2.14 -8.33
C ALA A 40 -12.66 3.68 -8.15
N GLN A 41 -13.43 4.13 -7.15
CA GLN A 41 -13.74 5.55 -6.92
C GLN A 41 -12.54 6.41 -6.50
N HIS A 42 -11.51 5.82 -5.90
CA HIS A 42 -10.34 6.55 -5.37
C HIS A 42 -9.09 6.42 -6.24
N GLY A 43 -9.26 5.91 -7.46
CA GLY A 43 -8.18 5.63 -8.39
C GLY A 43 -7.65 4.21 -8.27
N LEU A 44 -6.75 3.88 -9.19
CA LEU A 44 -6.20 2.54 -9.35
C LEU A 44 -4.79 2.59 -9.91
N PHE A 45 -4.00 1.58 -9.54
CA PHE A 45 -2.80 1.21 -10.26
C PHE A 45 -3.08 0.00 -11.14
N VAL A 46 -2.49 -0.04 -12.32
CA VAL A 46 -2.52 -1.20 -13.22
C VAL A 46 -1.08 -1.58 -13.50
N VAL A 47 -0.70 -2.81 -13.17
CA VAL A 47 0.64 -3.35 -13.35
C VAL A 47 0.64 -4.30 -14.54
N THR A 48 1.42 -3.99 -15.54
CA THR A 48 1.58 -4.78 -16.76
C THR A 48 3.02 -5.26 -16.88
N MET A 49 3.23 -6.43 -17.49
CA MET A 49 4.55 -6.84 -17.96
C MET A 49 4.70 -6.45 -19.43
N GLU A 50 5.71 -5.64 -19.75
CA GLU A 50 5.92 -5.06 -21.08
C GLU A 50 7.35 -5.27 -21.57
N TYR A 51 7.50 -5.39 -22.89
CA TYR A 51 8.79 -5.29 -23.55
C TYR A 51 9.01 -3.87 -24.07
N GLY A 52 10.26 -3.50 -24.25
CA GLY A 52 10.62 -2.24 -24.88
C GLY A 52 10.09 -2.11 -26.30
N LYS A 53 9.89 -0.87 -26.73
CA LYS A 53 9.51 -0.56 -28.11
C LYS A 53 10.58 -1.12 -29.05
N ASN A 54 10.15 -1.92 -30.03
CA ASN A 54 11.03 -2.60 -30.99
C ASN A 54 11.89 -3.74 -30.43
N PHE A 55 11.59 -4.26 -29.23
CA PHE A 55 12.29 -5.44 -28.70
C PHE A 55 12.28 -6.63 -29.67
N SER A 56 11.16 -6.87 -30.34
CA SER A 56 10.99 -7.95 -31.31
C SER A 56 10.13 -7.53 -32.49
N GLY A 57 10.30 -8.18 -33.64
CA GLY A 57 9.55 -7.95 -34.86
C GLY A 57 10.34 -8.32 -36.11
N PRO A 58 9.70 -8.33 -37.29
CA PRO A 58 10.41 -8.46 -38.56
C PRO A 58 11.51 -7.40 -38.66
N ASP A 59 12.70 -7.81 -39.11
CA ASP A 59 13.87 -6.96 -39.29
C ASP A 59 14.39 -6.26 -38.02
N LYS A 60 14.02 -6.76 -36.82
CA LYS A 60 14.59 -6.31 -35.54
C LYS A 60 15.67 -7.28 -35.08
N ASP A 61 16.88 -6.77 -34.89
CA ASP A 61 17.92 -7.51 -34.19
C ASP A 61 17.57 -7.52 -32.71
N VAL A 62 17.30 -8.70 -32.15
CA VAL A 62 17.02 -8.84 -30.73
C VAL A 62 18.31 -8.89 -29.90
N PHE A 63 19.47 -9.13 -30.52
CA PHE A 63 20.78 -9.34 -29.88
C PHE A 63 21.76 -8.18 -30.05
N TYR A 64 21.27 -7.00 -30.43
CA TYR A 64 22.12 -5.82 -30.60
C TYR A 64 22.87 -5.45 -29.30
N TYR A 65 24.05 -4.86 -29.47
CA TYR A 65 24.86 -4.36 -28.37
C TYR A 65 24.12 -3.27 -27.59
N ASP A 66 24.36 -3.20 -26.29
CA ASP A 66 23.75 -2.21 -25.37
C ASP A 66 22.22 -2.21 -25.38
N ARG A 67 21.59 -3.34 -25.73
CA ARG A 67 20.15 -3.54 -25.60
C ARG A 67 19.67 -3.53 -24.15
N ALA A 68 20.57 -3.58 -23.17
CA ALA A 68 20.19 -3.63 -21.78
C ALA A 68 20.35 -2.26 -21.12
N VAL A 69 19.37 -1.84 -20.32
CA VAL A 69 19.41 -0.58 -19.58
C VAL A 69 19.51 -0.89 -18.10
N GLY A 70 20.55 -0.37 -17.44
CA GLY A 70 20.74 -0.51 -15.99
C GLY A 70 20.35 0.73 -15.18
N ASP A 71 20.21 1.88 -15.84
CA ASP A 71 19.94 3.15 -15.18
C ASP A 71 18.44 3.40 -15.02
N VAL A 72 18.03 3.73 -13.79
CA VAL A 72 16.63 3.98 -13.42
C VAL A 72 15.99 5.10 -14.25
N GLN A 73 16.76 6.13 -14.63
CA GLN A 73 16.24 7.24 -15.42
C GLN A 73 15.86 6.83 -16.84
N ASP A 74 16.49 5.77 -17.35
CA ASP A 74 16.27 5.22 -18.67
C ASP A 74 15.39 3.96 -18.64
N ALA A 75 14.77 3.64 -17.49
CA ALA A 75 13.92 2.45 -17.34
C ALA A 75 12.79 2.33 -18.39
N TRP A 76 12.31 3.46 -18.93
CA TRP A 76 11.33 3.50 -20.02
C TRP A 76 11.86 2.98 -21.37
N GLN A 77 13.17 2.85 -21.50
CA GLN A 77 13.88 2.26 -22.63
C GLN A 77 14.19 0.77 -22.41
N SER A 78 13.82 0.19 -21.26
CA SER A 78 14.03 -1.24 -20.97
C SER A 78 13.47 -2.07 -22.12
N ASN A 79 14.33 -2.93 -22.66
CA ASN A 79 14.02 -3.77 -23.81
C ASN A 79 13.41 -5.10 -23.38
N PHE A 80 13.90 -5.69 -22.28
CA PHE A 80 13.42 -6.94 -21.74
C PHE A 80 12.08 -6.77 -21.03
N LEU A 81 11.46 -7.90 -20.73
CA LEU A 81 10.20 -7.92 -20.03
C LEU A 81 10.38 -7.32 -18.63
N HIS A 82 9.65 -6.24 -18.36
CA HIS A 82 9.72 -5.53 -17.08
C HIS A 82 8.33 -5.06 -16.63
N PRO A 83 8.12 -4.83 -15.33
CA PRO A 83 6.89 -4.25 -14.82
C PRO A 83 6.75 -2.79 -15.21
N VAL A 84 5.57 -2.42 -15.68
CA VAL A 84 5.16 -1.05 -15.93
C VAL A 84 3.89 -0.77 -15.13
N ILE A 85 3.91 0.32 -14.37
CA ILE A 85 2.84 0.68 -13.45
C ILE A 85 2.16 1.95 -13.96
N TYR A 86 0.88 1.82 -14.27
CA TYR A 86 0.00 2.90 -14.71
C TYR A 86 -0.83 3.38 -13.52
N TYR A 87 -0.92 4.69 -13.32
CA TYR A 87 -1.81 5.29 -12.33
C TYR A 87 -2.94 6.08 -12.99
N TYR A 88 -4.17 5.79 -12.60
CA TYR A 88 -5.36 6.54 -13.00
C TYR A 88 -6.14 7.02 -11.79
N HIS A 89 -6.69 8.23 -11.88
CA HIS A 89 -7.61 8.75 -10.85
C HIS A 89 -8.99 8.09 -10.89
N CYS A 90 -9.40 7.55 -12.03
CA CYS A 90 -10.66 6.84 -12.25
C CYS A 90 -10.46 5.78 -13.33
N LEU A 91 -11.42 4.86 -13.49
CA LEU A 91 -11.36 3.88 -14.57
C LEU A 91 -11.29 4.56 -15.94
N PRO A 92 -10.41 4.11 -16.84
CA PRO A 92 -10.47 4.54 -18.23
C PRO A 92 -11.80 4.17 -18.87
N THR A 93 -12.36 5.07 -19.64
CA THR A 93 -13.59 4.84 -20.39
C THR A 93 -13.36 3.89 -21.57
N GLU A 94 -14.42 3.24 -22.07
CA GLU A 94 -14.35 2.42 -23.29
C GLU A 94 -13.77 3.18 -24.48
N LYS A 95 -14.13 4.47 -24.60
CA LYS A 95 -13.62 5.35 -25.65
C LYS A 95 -12.11 5.55 -25.52
N GLU A 96 -11.59 5.80 -24.32
CA GLU A 96 -10.15 5.92 -24.07
C GLU A 96 -9.42 4.60 -24.34
N MET A 97 -10.00 3.47 -23.90
CA MET A 97 -9.48 2.15 -24.21
C MET A 97 -9.39 1.91 -25.73
N ALA A 98 -10.41 2.34 -26.50
CA ALA A 98 -10.45 2.19 -27.96
C ALA A 98 -9.53 3.16 -28.71
N SER A 99 -9.26 4.34 -28.14
CA SER A 99 -8.47 5.43 -28.74
C SER A 99 -7.03 5.54 -28.23
N ARG A 100 -6.55 4.50 -27.52
CA ARG A 100 -5.17 4.42 -27.05
C ARG A 100 -4.18 4.55 -28.21
N SER A 101 -3.02 5.14 -27.92
CA SER A 101 -1.98 5.35 -28.92
C SER A 101 -1.50 4.02 -29.52
N PRO A 102 -1.11 3.98 -30.81
CA PRO A 102 -0.57 2.77 -31.42
C PRO A 102 0.61 2.19 -30.61
N GLY A 103 0.56 0.90 -30.33
CA GLY A 103 1.60 0.20 -29.56
C GLY A 103 1.50 0.33 -28.04
N TRP A 104 0.54 1.10 -27.50
CA TRP A 104 0.28 1.15 -26.07
C TRP A 104 -0.78 0.11 -25.68
N PRO A 105 -0.58 -0.66 -24.60
CA PRO A 105 -1.60 -1.61 -24.14
C PRO A 105 -2.77 -0.94 -23.43
N LEU A 106 -2.50 0.20 -22.81
CA LEU A 106 -3.43 0.98 -22.00
C LEU A 106 -3.49 2.45 -22.50
N PRO A 107 -4.61 3.16 -22.23
CA PRO A 107 -4.71 4.59 -22.51
C PRO A 107 -3.73 5.40 -21.66
N ARG A 108 -3.49 6.66 -22.02
CA ARG A 108 -2.52 7.51 -21.34
C ARG A 108 -2.89 7.69 -19.85
N PRO A 109 -2.01 7.29 -18.90
CA PRO A 109 -2.27 7.45 -17.48
C PRO A 109 -1.95 8.87 -16.98
N VAL A 110 -2.32 9.15 -15.73
CA VAL A 110 -1.92 10.37 -15.01
C VAL A 110 -0.42 10.34 -14.72
N ALA A 111 0.06 9.18 -14.29
CA ALA A 111 1.48 8.91 -14.06
C ALA A 111 1.81 7.48 -14.48
N ILE A 112 3.05 7.28 -14.93
CA ILE A 112 3.56 5.98 -15.35
C ILE A 112 4.93 5.76 -14.73
N HIS A 113 5.22 4.53 -14.31
CA HIS A 113 6.51 4.13 -13.80
C HIS A 113 6.96 2.84 -14.47
N HIS A 114 8.14 2.91 -15.09
CA HIS A 114 8.84 1.72 -15.56
C HIS A 114 9.81 1.29 -14.46
N ILE A 115 9.75 0.02 -14.08
CA ILE A 115 10.81 -0.61 -13.30
C ILE A 115 11.91 -0.98 -14.29
N VAL A 116 13.15 -0.58 -14.01
CA VAL A 116 14.31 -0.94 -14.86
C VAL A 116 14.41 -2.45 -14.93
N GLU A 117 14.67 -3.01 -16.11
CA GLU A 117 14.76 -4.45 -16.35
C GLU A 117 15.82 -5.17 -15.49
N ASP A 118 15.50 -6.41 -15.13
CA ASP A 118 16.32 -7.30 -14.33
C ASP A 118 16.27 -8.70 -14.93
N PHE A 119 17.44 -9.22 -15.33
CA PHE A 119 17.57 -10.53 -15.97
C PHE A 119 17.23 -11.71 -15.05
N LEU A 120 17.32 -11.51 -13.74
CA LEU A 120 16.90 -12.49 -12.73
C LEU A 120 15.42 -12.37 -12.41
N THR A 121 14.71 -11.41 -13.00
CA THR A 121 13.30 -11.11 -12.73
C THR A 121 13.03 -10.81 -11.25
N ASP A 122 14.04 -10.26 -10.57
CA ASP A 122 13.98 -9.87 -9.16
C ASP A 122 13.86 -8.35 -9.01
N TRP A 123 12.66 -7.88 -8.72
CA TRP A 123 12.35 -6.45 -8.64
C TRP A 123 12.56 -5.86 -7.24
N THR A 124 13.53 -6.38 -6.48
CA THR A 124 13.72 -6.00 -5.06
C THR A 124 14.97 -5.17 -4.76
N ALA A 125 15.80 -4.87 -5.76
CA ALA A 125 16.98 -4.02 -5.59
C ALA A 125 16.62 -2.66 -4.94
N PRO A 126 17.22 -2.30 -3.78
CA PRO A 126 16.77 -1.14 -3.02
C PRO A 126 16.86 0.19 -3.76
N ILE A 127 17.94 0.40 -4.52
CA ILE A 127 18.23 1.66 -5.22
C ILE A 127 17.56 1.69 -6.61
N ALA A 128 17.56 0.55 -7.31
CA ALA A 128 17.07 0.48 -8.68
C ALA A 128 15.54 0.28 -8.78
N HIS A 129 14.93 -0.42 -7.82
CA HIS A 129 13.52 -0.81 -7.89
C HIS A 129 12.70 -0.20 -6.75
N ILE A 130 13.05 -0.50 -5.49
CA ILE A 130 12.21 -0.16 -4.33
C ILE A 130 12.15 1.35 -4.07
N LEU A 131 13.28 2.05 -4.07
CA LEU A 131 13.31 3.49 -3.80
C LEU A 131 12.58 4.30 -4.90
N PRO A 132 12.82 4.07 -6.21
CA PRO A 132 12.07 4.74 -7.27
C PRO A 132 10.57 4.44 -7.21
N LEU A 133 10.19 3.17 -7.00
CA LEU A 133 8.79 2.78 -6.85
C LEU A 133 8.13 3.50 -5.69
N ARG A 134 8.76 3.52 -4.50
CA ARG A 134 8.21 4.27 -3.35
C ARG A 134 8.00 5.73 -3.71
N ARG A 135 8.96 6.38 -4.38
CA ARG A 135 8.83 7.80 -4.77
C ARG A 135 7.69 8.03 -5.75
N PHE A 136 7.51 7.12 -6.71
CA PHE A 136 6.38 7.15 -7.62
C PHE A 136 5.04 7.04 -6.87
N LEU A 137 4.93 6.09 -5.94
CA LEU A 137 3.72 5.89 -5.13
C LEU A 137 3.43 7.10 -4.23
N GLU A 138 4.46 7.67 -3.58
CA GLU A 138 4.34 8.88 -2.76
C GLU A 138 3.79 10.06 -3.57
N ASN A 139 4.24 10.22 -4.81
CA ASN A 139 3.76 11.25 -5.73
C ASN A 139 2.31 11.01 -6.18
N CYS A 140 1.94 9.77 -6.50
CA CYS A 140 0.58 9.43 -6.93
C CYS A 140 -0.45 9.58 -5.80
N LEU A 141 -0.06 9.19 -4.57
CA LEU A 141 -0.93 9.17 -3.40
C LEU A 141 -0.87 10.46 -2.55
N ASN A 142 0.07 11.36 -2.86
CA ASN A 142 0.37 12.56 -2.07
C ASN A 142 0.48 12.23 -0.57
N SER A 143 1.33 11.25 -0.26
CA SER A 143 1.52 10.69 1.07
C SER A 143 2.98 10.27 1.24
N ASP A 144 3.54 10.48 2.43
CA ASP A 144 4.91 10.06 2.75
C ASP A 144 4.89 8.59 3.19
N LEU A 145 5.53 7.71 2.42
CA LEU A 145 5.51 6.26 2.63
C LEU A 145 6.79 5.75 3.31
N ARG A 146 7.61 6.65 3.85
CA ARG A 146 8.82 6.27 4.59
C ARG A 146 8.48 5.66 5.95
N SER A 147 9.41 4.85 6.44
CA SER A 147 9.46 4.44 7.85
C SER A 147 10.13 5.52 8.69
N PHE A 148 9.63 5.71 9.90
CA PHE A 148 10.09 6.76 10.82
C PHE A 148 10.37 6.18 12.21
N TYR A 149 11.27 6.82 12.95
CA TYR A 149 11.43 6.53 14.37
C TYR A 149 10.25 7.09 15.19
N ALA A 150 10.03 6.54 16.38
CA ALA A 150 8.93 6.94 17.26
C ALA A 150 8.98 8.44 17.61
N GLU A 151 10.18 8.97 17.83
CA GLU A 151 10.42 10.39 18.12
C GLU A 151 10.00 11.28 16.95
N SER A 152 10.25 10.84 15.71
CA SER A 152 9.82 11.55 14.51
C SER A 152 8.29 11.53 14.38
N CYS A 153 7.66 10.38 14.63
CA CYS A 153 6.20 10.26 14.63
C CYS A 153 5.56 11.13 15.72
N PHE A 154 6.12 11.17 16.92
CA PHE A 154 5.67 12.05 18.00
C PHE A 154 5.76 13.53 17.59
N LEU A 155 6.89 13.95 17.04
CA LEU A 155 7.05 15.31 16.53
C LEU A 155 6.02 15.63 15.43
N PHE A 156 5.80 14.71 14.49
CA PHE A 156 4.81 14.91 13.42
C PHE A 156 3.39 15.00 13.96
N ALA A 157 3.04 14.23 15.00
CA ALA A 157 1.72 14.26 15.61
C ALA A 157 1.42 15.63 16.25
N LEU A 158 2.45 16.33 16.72
CA LEU A 158 2.32 17.67 17.30
C LEU A 158 2.39 18.80 16.27
N THR A 159 2.99 18.57 15.11
CA THR A 159 3.36 19.66 14.18
C THR A 159 2.69 19.59 12.81
N ARG A 160 2.09 18.46 12.43
CA ARG A 160 1.49 18.26 11.10
C ARG A 160 0.00 17.96 11.19
N GLN A 161 -0.75 18.47 10.21
CA GLN A 161 -2.19 18.18 10.08
C GLN A 161 -2.46 16.74 9.59
N LYS A 162 -1.58 16.20 8.73
CA LYS A 162 -1.68 14.84 8.20
C LYS A 162 -0.43 14.05 8.58
N LEU A 163 -0.61 12.95 9.29
CA LEU A 163 0.47 12.04 9.66
C LEU A 163 0.79 11.06 8.53
N PRO A 164 2.06 10.66 8.34
CA PRO A 164 2.41 9.55 7.45
C PRO A 164 1.69 8.25 7.86
N PRO A 165 1.25 7.40 6.91
CA PRO A 165 0.57 6.14 7.23
C PRO A 165 1.37 5.25 8.19
N PHE A 166 2.70 5.23 8.07
CA PHE A 166 3.56 4.50 9.00
C PHE A 166 3.36 4.93 10.47
N CYS A 167 3.29 6.24 10.72
CA CYS A 167 3.07 6.75 12.07
C CYS A 167 1.63 6.52 12.55
N GLN A 168 0.64 6.59 11.65
CA GLN A 168 -0.76 6.34 11.99
C GLN A 168 -0.98 4.87 12.40
N HIS A 169 -0.54 3.93 11.56
CA HIS A 169 -0.79 2.51 11.82
C HIS A 169 0.15 1.93 12.88
N GLY A 170 1.39 2.43 12.97
CA GLY A 170 2.37 2.00 13.96
C GLY A 170 2.23 2.77 15.28
N TYR A 171 2.80 3.97 15.31
CA TYR A 171 2.95 4.77 16.53
C TYR A 171 1.62 5.12 17.20
N MET A 172 0.64 5.64 16.46
CA MET A 172 -0.64 6.09 17.03
C MET A 172 -1.52 4.92 17.52
N ASN A 173 -1.37 3.73 16.93
CA ASN A 173 -2.05 2.52 17.40
C ASN A 173 -1.23 1.74 18.44
N MET A 174 -0.14 2.32 18.96
CA MET A 174 0.76 1.67 19.93
C MET A 174 1.35 0.34 19.43
N GLN A 175 1.44 0.14 18.11
CA GLN A 175 1.99 -1.06 17.47
C GLN A 175 3.53 -1.00 17.32
N GLY A 176 4.20 -0.38 18.29
CA GLY A 176 5.67 -0.32 18.33
C GLY A 176 6.28 -1.64 18.81
N LEU A 177 7.59 -1.81 18.61
CA LEU A 177 8.33 -2.86 19.29
C LEU A 177 8.21 -2.63 20.80
N LEU A 178 7.52 -3.52 21.51
CA LEU A 178 7.53 -3.53 22.96
C LEU A 178 8.98 -3.67 23.40
N GLY A 179 9.45 -2.72 24.21
CA GLY A 179 10.73 -2.85 24.88
C GLY A 179 10.79 -4.19 25.64
N ASN A 180 11.99 -4.69 25.90
CA ASN A 180 12.14 -5.92 26.70
C ASN A 180 11.35 -5.84 28.02
N GLU A 181 11.03 -6.99 28.64
CA GLU A 181 10.20 -7.03 29.86
C GLU A 181 10.66 -6.09 30.97
N ARG A 182 11.97 -5.83 31.06
CA ARG A 182 12.54 -4.91 32.05
C ARG A 182 12.12 -3.47 31.76
N LEU A 183 12.20 -3.02 30.51
CA LEU A 183 11.71 -1.70 30.09
C LEU A 183 10.20 -1.59 30.25
N ARG A 184 9.46 -2.64 29.88
CA ARG A 184 7.99 -2.69 30.04
C ARG A 184 7.59 -2.52 31.50
N ARG A 185 8.16 -3.33 32.40
CA ARG A 185 7.91 -3.27 33.84
C ARG A 185 8.28 -1.93 34.43
N HIS A 186 9.45 -1.38 34.07
CA HIS A 186 9.84 -0.06 34.55
C HIS A 186 8.86 1.03 34.10
N ALA A 187 8.37 0.97 32.86
CA ALA A 187 7.38 1.92 32.35
C ALA A 187 6.05 1.84 33.11
N VAL A 188 5.58 0.63 33.42
CA VAL A 188 4.37 0.40 34.25
C VAL A 188 4.59 0.88 35.69
N GLU A 189 5.68 0.49 36.34
CA GLU A 189 6.02 0.92 37.72
C GLU A 189 6.19 2.44 37.83
N SER A 190 6.66 3.09 36.75
CA SER A 190 6.81 4.54 36.69
C SER A 190 5.52 5.28 36.30
N GLY A 191 4.41 4.57 36.07
CA GLY A 191 3.13 5.16 35.65
C GLY A 191 3.14 5.76 34.24
N LEU A 192 4.11 5.40 33.40
CA LEU A 192 4.25 5.88 32.02
C LEU A 192 3.43 5.05 31.02
N MET A 193 2.97 3.87 31.42
CA MET A 193 2.18 2.95 30.59
C MET A 193 1.21 2.16 31.46
N GLU A 194 -0.03 1.97 30.99
CA GLU A 194 -0.99 1.07 31.64
C GLU A 194 -0.63 -0.40 31.34
N ASP A 195 -0.90 -1.30 32.27
CA ASP A 195 -0.59 -2.72 32.11
C ASP A 195 -1.68 -3.45 31.31
N PHE A 196 -1.59 -3.36 29.99
CA PHE A 196 -2.54 -4.02 29.08
C PHE A 196 -2.31 -5.53 28.89
N ALA A 197 -1.28 -6.11 29.53
CA ALA A 197 -1.00 -7.54 29.43
C ALA A 197 -2.09 -8.44 30.07
N ALA A 198 -3.03 -7.86 30.82
CA ALA A 198 -4.14 -8.58 31.45
C ALA A 198 -5.41 -8.65 30.59
N MET A 199 -5.49 -7.98 29.44
CA MET A 199 -6.72 -7.94 28.63
C MET A 199 -6.90 -9.11 27.65
N ASP A 200 -5.86 -9.89 27.37
CA ASP A 200 -5.92 -11.04 26.43
C ASP A 200 -6.07 -12.41 27.11
N GLU A 201 -6.16 -12.47 28.45
CA GLU A 201 -6.59 -13.70 29.12
C GLU A 201 -8.13 -13.79 29.07
N GLN A 202 -8.66 -14.35 27.97
CA GLN A 202 -10.00 -14.92 28.00
C GLN A 202 -10.07 -15.93 29.16
N PRO A 203 -11.05 -15.82 30.08
CA PRO A 203 -11.26 -16.85 31.08
C PRO A 203 -11.52 -18.19 30.36
N ALA A 204 -10.71 -19.19 30.65
CA ALA A 204 -10.71 -20.50 30.01
C ALA A 204 -11.93 -21.38 30.38
N ASP A 205 -13.12 -20.80 30.51
CA ASP A 205 -14.34 -21.54 30.81
C ASP A 205 -15.55 -20.87 30.16
N TRP A 206 -15.78 -21.16 28.87
CA TRP A 206 -17.01 -20.77 28.18
C TRP A 206 -17.61 -21.99 27.46
N LYS A 207 -18.79 -22.43 27.93
CA LYS A 207 -19.63 -23.42 27.24
C LYS A 207 -20.62 -22.67 26.33
N PRO A 208 -20.79 -23.04 25.05
CA PRO A 208 -21.72 -22.36 24.17
C PRO A 208 -23.17 -22.63 24.58
N GLY A 209 -23.93 -21.59 24.96
CA GLY A 209 -25.39 -21.72 25.10
C GLY A 209 -26.13 -20.80 26.08
N GLU A 210 -25.48 -20.03 26.95
CA GLU A 210 -26.19 -19.18 27.92
C GLU A 210 -26.30 -17.70 27.49
N PRO A 211 -27.48 -17.05 27.64
CA PRO A 211 -27.64 -15.64 27.29
C PRO A 211 -26.95 -14.73 28.31
N ARG A 212 -26.19 -13.73 27.83
CA ARG A 212 -25.62 -12.66 28.66
C ARG A 212 -26.73 -11.80 29.28
N ALA A 213 -26.71 -11.63 30.59
CA ALA A 213 -27.37 -10.51 31.26
C ALA A 213 -26.56 -9.22 31.05
N PRO A 214 -27.19 -8.04 30.98
CA PRO A 214 -26.48 -6.78 30.78
C PRO A 214 -25.69 -6.36 32.03
N ASP A 215 -24.43 -5.98 31.82
CA ASP A 215 -23.51 -5.48 32.85
C ASP A 215 -23.96 -4.09 33.36
N HIS A 216 -24.09 -3.95 34.69
CA HIS A 216 -24.15 -2.66 35.37
C HIS A 216 -22.81 -2.40 36.10
N PRO A 217 -22.20 -1.22 35.94
CA PRO A 217 -21.16 -0.73 36.84
C PRO A 217 -21.67 0.51 37.67
N PRO A 218 -20.94 1.00 38.68
CA PRO A 218 -21.22 0.74 40.10
C PRO A 218 -21.73 1.98 40.86
N GLN A 219 -22.44 1.76 41.97
CA GLN A 219 -22.81 2.83 42.90
C GLN A 219 -21.57 3.28 43.70
N HIS A 220 -21.09 4.50 43.46
CA HIS A 220 -20.13 5.17 44.35
C HIS A 220 -20.86 5.65 45.61
N ALA A 221 -20.57 5.03 46.75
CA ALA A 221 -20.84 5.58 48.07
C ALA A 221 -19.64 6.43 48.51
N ALA A 222 -19.74 7.75 48.38
CA ALA A 222 -18.84 8.68 49.06
C ALA A 222 -19.61 9.35 50.21
N SER A 223 -19.36 8.86 51.43
CA SER A 223 -19.76 9.50 52.67
C SER A 223 -18.88 10.74 52.88
N ILE A 224 -19.47 11.93 52.77
CA ILE A 224 -18.88 13.17 53.27
C ILE A 224 -19.26 13.25 54.75
N ARG A 225 -18.29 13.07 55.64
CA ARG A 225 -18.37 13.56 57.02
C ARG A 225 -17.61 14.87 57.09
N GLU A 226 -18.35 15.95 57.27
CA GLU A 226 -17.87 17.20 57.87
C GLU A 226 -17.45 16.92 59.32
N GLU A 227 -16.32 17.48 59.74
CA GLU A 227 -16.12 17.91 61.13
C GLU A 227 -14.98 18.95 61.18
N LEU A 228 -15.41 20.20 61.43
CA LEU A 228 -14.79 21.32 62.17
C LEU A 228 -13.34 21.72 61.91
#